data_AF-A0A2H9LL45-F1
#
_entry.id   AF-A0A2H9LL45-F1
#
_cell.length_a   1.000
_cell.length_b   1.000
_cell.length_c   1.000
_cell.angle_alpha   90.00
_cell.angle_beta   90.00
_cell.angle_gamma   90.00
#
_symmetry.space_group_name_H-M   'P 1'
#
loop_
_entity.id
_entity.type
_entity.pdbx_description
1 polymer ?
#
loop_
_entity_poly.entity_id
_entity_poly.type
_entity_poly.pdbx_seq_one_letter_code
_entity_poly.pdbx_strand_id
1 'polypeptide(L)'
;MVSKDQSIGGIIFLLCAVIAVLYVVTLFYPAWMVNSGWASKEADVRFWVIAVPVFIAFVAIMGIGAWIGWTMATTPPPKPIEEITTEIEKKTTVEEEAKPAEEPKEEKKPEKKKKTEA
;
A
#
# COMPACT_ATOMS: atom_id res chain seq x y z
N MET A 1 -1.78 8.53 -31.32
CA MET A 1 -1.65 7.21 -30.68
C MET A 1 -1.57 7.44 -29.19
N VAL A 2 -2.62 7.11 -28.43
CA VAL A 2 -2.58 7.22 -26.96
C VAL A 2 -1.57 6.20 -26.45
N SER A 3 -0.65 6.63 -25.59
CA SER A 3 0.30 5.72 -24.95
C SER A 3 -0.48 4.72 -24.09
N LYS A 4 -0.02 3.46 -24.04
CA LYS A 4 -0.67 2.40 -23.26
C LYS A 4 -0.89 2.83 -21.81
N ASP A 5 0.07 3.56 -21.24
CA ASP A 5 0.01 4.10 -19.88
C ASP A 5 -1.06 5.17 -19.70
N GLN A 6 -1.26 6.04 -20.70
CA GLN A 6 -2.33 7.04 -20.67
C GLN A 6 -3.71 6.40 -20.86
N SER A 7 -3.83 5.33 -21.65
CA SER A 7 -5.08 4.54 -21.73
C SER A 7 -5.43 3.94 -20.37
N ILE A 8 -4.46 3.34 -19.68
CA ILE A 8 -4.68 2.70 -18.37
C ILE A 8 -5.11 3.75 -17.34
N GLY A 9 -4.39 4.87 -17.27
CA GLY A 9 -4.75 5.98 -16.37
C GLY A 9 -6.14 6.55 -16.67
N GLY A 10 -6.48 6.72 -17.96
CA GLY A 10 -7.78 7.20 -18.39
C GLY A 10 -8.93 6.25 -18.02
N ILE A 11 -8.75 4.94 -18.19
CA ILE A 11 -9.75 3.93 -17.83
C ILE A 11 -10.00 3.93 -16.31
N ILE A 12 -8.94 3.95 -15.51
CA ILE A 12 -9.05 3.96 -14.04
C ILE A 12 -9.76 5.24 -13.58
N PHE A 13 -9.38 6.40 -14.11
CA PHE A 13 -10.03 7.67 -13.79
C PHE A 13 -11.52 7.63 -14.13
N LEU A 14 -11.86 7.16 -15.33
CA LEU A 14 -13.26 7.09 -15.79
C LEU A 14 -14.06 6.14 -14.90
N LEU A 15 -13.52 4.97 -14.55
CA LEU A 15 -14.16 4.04 -13.62
C LEU A 15 -14.40 4.67 -12.26
N CYS A 16 -13.40 5.35 -11.70
CA CYS A 16 -13.53 6.02 -10.40
C CYS A 16 -14.57 7.16 -10.45
N ALA A 17 -14.55 7.96 -11.52
CA ALA A 17 -15.52 9.04 -11.73
C ALA A 17 -16.95 8.49 -11.87
N VAL A 18 -17.15 7.41 -12.63
CA VAL A 18 -18.46 6.76 -12.77
C VAL A 18 -18.96 6.24 -11.43
N ILE A 19 -18.11 5.55 -10.66
CA ILE A 19 -18.48 5.06 -9.32
C ILE A 19 -18.85 6.23 -8.39
N ALA A 20 -18.08 7.33 -8.41
CA ALA A 20 -18.36 8.50 -7.60
C ALA A 20 -19.71 9.14 -7.96
N VAL A 21 -20.01 9.28 -9.26
CA VAL A 21 -21.29 9.79 -9.73
C VAL A 21 -22.43 8.86 -9.32
N LEU A 22 -22.30 7.55 -9.52
CA LEU A 22 -23.31 6.57 -9.10
C LEU A 22 -23.54 6.62 -7.59
N TYR A 23 -22.48 6.76 -6.79
CA TYR A 23 -22.59 6.89 -5.34
C TYR A 23 -23.40 8.13 -4.95
N VAL A 24 -23.08 9.30 -5.50
CA VAL A 24 -23.81 10.54 -5.20
C VAL A 24 -25.26 10.45 -5.65
N VAL A 25 -25.51 9.98 -6.88
CA VAL A 25 -26.88 9.84 -7.41
C VAL A 25 -27.70 8.87 -6.55
N THR A 26 -27.14 7.72 -6.19
CA THR A 26 -27.85 6.73 -5.36
C THR A 26 -28.11 7.21 -3.94
N LEU A 27 -27.20 8.02 -3.38
CA LEU A 27 -27.32 8.56 -2.02
C LEU A 27 -28.44 9.62 -1.91
N PHE A 28 -28.52 10.53 -2.89
CA PHE A 28 -29.48 11.65 -2.89
C PHE A 28 -30.79 11.34 -3.63
N TYR A 29 -30.78 10.39 -4.58
CA TYR A 29 -31.94 9.96 -5.35
C TYR A 29 -32.00 8.42 -5.46
N PRO A 30 -32.28 7.72 -4.35
CA PRO A 30 -32.38 6.25 -4.34
C PRO A 30 -33.58 5.70 -5.11
N ALA A 31 -34.61 6.54 -5.36
CA ALA A 31 -35.84 6.16 -6.06
C ALA A 31 -35.59 5.53 -7.44
N TRP A 32 -34.54 5.96 -8.16
CA TRP A 32 -34.22 5.39 -9.48
C TRP A 32 -33.94 3.88 -9.43
N MET A 33 -33.39 3.39 -8.32
CA MET A 33 -33.03 1.98 -8.14
C MET A 33 -34.26 1.14 -7.79
N VAL A 34 -35.19 1.74 -7.02
CA VAL A 34 -36.47 1.12 -6.68
C VAL A 34 -37.39 1.06 -7.90
N ASN A 35 -37.51 2.16 -8.64
CA ASN A 35 -38.32 2.23 -9.87
C ASN A 35 -37.78 1.32 -10.98
N SER A 36 -36.47 1.07 -11.02
CA SER A 36 -35.85 0.13 -11.96
C SER A 36 -36.01 -1.35 -11.54
N GLY A 37 -36.65 -1.62 -10.39
CA GLY A 37 -36.85 -2.97 -9.86
C GLY A 37 -35.60 -3.61 -9.24
N TRP A 38 -34.50 -2.86 -9.11
CA TRP A 38 -33.24 -3.34 -8.51
C TRP A 38 -33.28 -3.39 -6.99
N ALA A 39 -34.19 -2.64 -6.36
CA ALA A 39 -34.37 -2.63 -4.92
C ALA A 39 -35.84 -2.48 -4.54
N SER A 40 -36.20 -3.01 -3.36
CA SER A 40 -37.60 -3.03 -2.89
C SER A 40 -37.99 -1.80 -2.07
N LYS A 41 -37.02 -1.15 -1.40
CA LYS A 41 -37.25 -0.02 -0.49
C LYS A 41 -36.11 0.98 -0.60
N GLU A 42 -36.44 2.27 -0.66
CA GLU A 42 -35.43 3.35 -0.71
C GLU A 42 -34.57 3.42 0.55
N ALA A 43 -35.16 3.12 1.71
CA ALA A 43 -34.46 3.12 2.98
C ALA A 43 -33.32 2.08 3.02
N ASP A 44 -33.58 0.89 2.48
CA ASP A 44 -32.58 -0.20 2.44
C ASP A 44 -31.44 0.19 1.49
N VAL A 45 -31.73 0.78 0.33
CA VAL A 45 -30.70 1.26 -0.61
C VAL A 45 -29.75 2.24 0.07
N ARG A 46 -30.30 3.27 0.73
CA ARG A 46 -29.48 4.30 1.41
C ARG A 46 -28.66 3.70 2.54
N PHE A 47 -29.26 2.80 3.33
CA PHE A 47 -28.56 2.12 4.40
C PHE A 47 -27.36 1.34 3.85
N TRP A 48 -27.55 0.51 2.83
CA TRP A 48 -26.49 -0.32 2.27
C TRP A 48 -25.41 0.48 1.53
N VAL A 49 -25.78 1.56 0.81
CA VAL A 49 -24.83 2.46 0.14
C VAL A 49 -23.85 3.10 1.14
N ILE A 50 -24.31 3.40 2.36
CA ILE A 50 -23.45 3.96 3.42
C ILE A 50 -22.76 2.85 4.23
N ALA A 51 -23.50 1.79 4.58
CA ALA A 51 -23.01 0.73 5.44
C ALA A 51 -21.83 -0.01 4.81
N VAL A 52 -21.85 -0.28 3.50
CA VAL A 52 -20.78 -1.07 2.85
C VAL A 52 -19.42 -0.37 2.89
N PRO A 53 -19.25 0.89 2.44
CA PRO A 53 -17.95 1.58 2.52
C PRO A 53 -17.46 1.74 3.97
N VAL A 54 -18.36 2.09 4.88
CA VAL A 54 -18.02 2.26 6.31
C VAL A 54 -17.59 0.93 6.92
N PHE A 55 -18.30 -0.15 6.61
CA PHE A 55 -17.96 -1.50 7.07
C PHE A 55 -16.59 -1.94 6.55
N ILE A 56 -16.31 -1.74 5.25
CA ILE A 56 -15.00 -2.10 4.66
C ILE A 56 -13.88 -1.32 5.35
N ALA A 57 -14.04 0.00 5.53
CA ALA A 57 -13.07 0.82 6.22
C ALA A 57 -12.85 0.36 7.67
N PHE A 58 -13.93 0.05 8.39
CA PHE A 58 -13.87 -0.45 9.76
C PHE A 58 -13.17 -1.80 9.85
N VAL A 59 -13.51 -2.76 8.98
CA VAL A 59 -12.87 -4.08 8.93
C VAL A 59 -11.39 -3.97 8.57
N ALA A 60 -11.01 -3.06 7.67
CA ALA A 60 -9.60 -2.82 7.34
C ALA A 60 -8.81 -2.35 8.58
N ILE A 61 -9.36 -1.40 9.35
CA ILE A 61 -8.75 -0.91 10.60
C ILE A 61 -8.64 -2.05 11.62
N MET A 62 -9.73 -2.81 11.81
CA MET A 62 -9.73 -3.95 12.72
C MET A 62 -8.75 -5.05 12.30
N GLY A 63 -8.60 -5.30 10.99
CA GLY A 63 -7.63 -6.24 10.45
C GLY A 63 -6.19 -5.84 10.76
N ILE A 64 -5.86 -4.54 10.65
CA ILE A 64 -4.55 -4.03 11.05
C ILE A 64 -4.32 -4.21 12.55
N GLY A 65 -5.30 -3.84 13.39
CA GLY A 65 -5.21 -4.02 14.84
C GLY A 65 -5.04 -5.48 15.25
N ALA A 66 -5.79 -6.39 14.62
CA ALA A 66 -5.67 -7.83 14.83
C ALA A 66 -4.29 -8.35 14.40
N TRP A 67 -3.75 -7.87 13.28
CA TRP A 67 -2.41 -8.23 12.82
C TRP A 67 -1.32 -7.79 13.81
N ILE A 68 -1.38 -6.54 14.29
CA ILE A 68 -0.44 -6.04 15.30
C ILE A 68 -0.56 -6.86 16.60
N GLY A 69 -1.78 -7.08 17.08
CA GLY A 69 -2.03 -7.91 18.27
C GLY A 69 -1.49 -9.33 18.11
N TRP A 70 -1.66 -9.92 16.92
CA TRP A 70 -1.11 -11.23 16.58
C TRP A 70 0.42 -11.25 16.63
N THR A 71 1.10 -10.23 16.08
CA THR A 71 2.56 -10.14 16.16
C THR A 71 3.06 -9.99 17.59
N MET A 72 2.42 -9.17 18.44
CA MET A 72 2.82 -9.04 19.85
C MET A 72 2.57 -10.33 20.66
N ALA A 73 1.49 -11.06 20.38
CA ALA A 73 1.18 -12.32 21.04
C ALA A 73 2.15 -13.46 20.64
N THR A 74 2.69 -13.39 19.42
CA THR A 74 3.57 -14.44 18.87
C THR A 74 5.05 -14.07 18.91
N THR A 75 5.41 -12.85 19.31
CA THR A 75 6.79 -12.46 19.61
C THR A 75 7.16 -12.86 21.04
N PRO A 76 8.01 -13.87 21.26
CA PRO A 76 8.58 -14.11 22.58
C PRO A 76 9.40 -12.87 22.98
N PRO A 77 9.35 -12.48 24.26
CA PRO A 77 10.05 -11.30 24.76
C PRO A 77 11.53 -11.37 24.33
N PRO A 78 12.09 -10.26 23.80
CA PRO A 78 13.47 -10.23 23.31
C PRO A 78 14.39 -10.71 24.43
N LYS A 79 15.24 -11.70 24.11
CA LYS A 79 16.22 -12.24 25.06
C LYS A 79 17.13 -11.12 25.59
N PRO A 80 17.52 -11.16 26.87
CA PRO A 80 18.45 -10.18 27.44
C PRO A 80 19.73 -10.07 26.62
N ILE A 81 20.24 -8.84 26.52
CA ILE A 81 21.28 -8.39 25.59
C ILE A 81 22.64 -9.09 25.81
N GLU A 82 22.84 -9.78 26.93
CA GLU A 82 24.11 -10.42 27.31
C GLU A 82 24.44 -11.69 26.49
N GLU A 83 23.44 -12.46 26.04
CA GLU A 83 23.67 -13.66 25.23
C GLU A 83 23.95 -13.31 23.75
N ILE A 84 23.39 -12.19 23.27
CA ILE A 84 23.50 -11.75 21.87
C ILE A 84 24.88 -11.13 21.60
N THR A 85 25.44 -10.36 22.53
CA THR A 85 26.82 -9.84 22.40
C THR A 85 27.85 -10.95 22.31
N THR A 86 27.67 -12.01 23.12
CA THR A 86 28.60 -13.15 23.17
C THR A 86 28.56 -14.00 21.89
N GLU A 87 27.39 -14.11 21.23
CA GLU A 87 27.23 -14.86 19.98
C GLU A 87 27.67 -14.04 18.74
N ILE A 88 27.47 -12.72 18.75
CA ILE A 88 27.97 -11.82 17.70
C ILE A 88 29.50 -11.75 17.74
N GLU A 89 30.12 -11.63 18.92
CA GLU A 89 31.58 -11.58 19.05
C GLU A 89 32.26 -12.88 18.59
N LYS A 90 31.61 -14.04 18.81
CA LYS A 90 32.05 -15.35 18.28
C LYS A 90 31.86 -15.51 16.77
N LYS A 91 30.91 -14.82 16.14
CA LYS A 91 30.73 -14.87 14.68
C LYS A 91 31.66 -13.89 13.95
N THR A 92 31.84 -12.69 14.49
CA THR A 92 32.73 -11.66 13.92
C THR A 92 34.19 -12.12 13.88
N THR A 93 34.65 -12.82 14.93
CA THR A 93 36.02 -13.38 14.99
C THR A 93 36.29 -14.48 13.94
N VAL A 94 35.27 -15.22 13.51
CA VAL A 94 35.41 -16.29 12.50
C VAL A 94 35.36 -15.73 11.07
N GLU A 95 34.66 -14.61 10.85
CA GLU A 95 34.56 -13.95 9.54
C GLU A 95 35.78 -13.08 9.20
N GLU A 96 36.45 -12.50 10.20
CA GLU A 96 37.59 -11.57 10.01
C GLU A 96 38.89 -12.29 9.62
N GLU A 97 39.10 -13.55 10.02
CA GLU A 97 40.26 -14.35 9.58
C GLU A 97 40.17 -14.84 8.12
N ALA A 98 39.01 -14.72 7.46
CA ALA A 98 38.78 -15.29 6.12
C ALA A 98 39.00 -14.33 4.93
N LYS A 99 39.24 -13.03 5.15
CA LYS A 99 39.45 -12.08 4.03
C LYS A 99 40.48 -10.98 4.32
N PRO A 100 41.74 -11.21 3.94
CA PRO A 100 42.59 -10.11 3.46
C PRO A 100 43.19 -10.43 2.09
N ALA A 101 42.71 -9.74 1.04
CA ALA A 101 43.46 -9.27 -0.14
C ALA A 101 42.51 -8.95 -1.31
N GLU A 102 42.18 -7.67 -1.53
CA GLU A 102 42.36 -6.93 -2.80
C GLU A 102 41.58 -5.59 -2.76
N GLU A 103 42.34 -4.52 -2.53
CA GLU A 103 42.07 -3.11 -2.81
C GLU A 103 42.79 -2.75 -4.15
N PRO A 104 42.74 -1.52 -4.73
CA PRO A 104 41.62 -0.66 -5.18
C PRO A 104 41.96 0.08 -6.53
N LYS A 105 41.19 1.14 -6.89
CA LYS A 105 41.32 2.15 -8.03
C LYS A 105 40.43 1.84 -9.25
N GLU A 106 39.82 2.77 -10.00
CA GLU A 106 39.95 4.22 -10.29
C GLU A 106 38.66 4.62 -11.05
N GLU A 107 37.90 5.69 -10.78
CA GLU A 107 37.90 7.02 -11.44
C GLU A 107 36.53 7.70 -11.07
N LYS A 108 36.41 8.80 -10.30
CA LYS A 108 36.48 10.25 -10.69
C LYS A 108 36.05 10.50 -12.15
N LYS A 109 35.11 11.36 -12.56
CA LYS A 109 34.61 12.66 -12.07
C LYS A 109 33.41 13.10 -12.97
N PRO A 110 32.47 13.92 -12.44
CA PRO A 110 31.37 14.59 -13.18
C PRO A 110 31.81 15.84 -13.97
N GLU A 111 31.22 16.12 -15.14
CA GLU A 111 31.17 17.39 -15.92
C GLU A 111 30.44 17.05 -17.25
N LYS A 112 29.61 17.85 -17.95
CA LYS A 112 29.31 19.29 -17.96
C LYS A 112 28.10 19.55 -18.89
N LYS A 113 27.36 20.60 -18.55
CA LYS A 113 26.45 21.42 -19.37
C LYS A 113 26.91 21.69 -20.83
N LYS A 114 25.97 21.68 -21.79
CA LYS A 114 25.80 22.65 -22.90
C LYS A 114 24.42 22.35 -23.57
N LYS A 115 23.39 23.20 -23.45
CA LYS A 115 23.10 24.41 -24.24
C LYS A 115 23.10 24.19 -25.76
N THR A 116 21.98 24.57 -26.39
CA THR A 116 21.85 25.07 -27.79
C THR A 116 21.86 23.95 -28.84
N GLU A 117 20.78 23.67 -29.58
CA GLU A 117 20.22 24.25 -30.83
C GLU A 117 19.13 23.21 -31.25
N ALA A 118 18.01 23.47 -31.92
CA ALA A 118 17.65 24.42 -32.96
C ALA A 118 16.12 24.61 -32.99
#